data_AF-A0A101Y0M7-F1
#
_entry.id   AF-A0A101Y0M7-F1
#
_cell.length_a   1.000
_cell.length_b   1.000
_cell.length_c   1.000
_cell.angle_alpha   90.00
_cell.angle_beta   90.00
_cell.angle_gamma   90.00
#
_symmetry.space_group_name_H-M   'P 1'
#
loop_
_entity.id
_entity.type
_entity.pdbx_description
1 polymer ?
#
loop_
_entity_poly.entity_id
_entity_poly.type
_entity_poly.pdbx_seq_one_letter_code
_entity_poly.pdbx_strand_id
1 'polypeptide(L)'
;MKIEQLQISGFGRLQQREIELKEGVTVLYGRNEAGKSTTLQFIRAMLFGIPGRAHPAERYEPLQGGQHGGILTACDSSGAQWIIRRYAAGGEQQARSERLSITVRHPDGRTEEASQEELERRLLGASREACSGSCSLCRWTSCRSLARCSPRK
;
A
#
# COMPACT_ATOMS: atom_id res chain seq x y z
N MET A 1 -12.85 -1.13 5.59
CA MET A 1 -11.50 -0.70 6.01
C MET A 1 -11.53 0.78 6.39
N LYS A 2 -10.85 1.14 7.47
CA LYS A 2 -10.60 2.51 7.91
C LYS A 2 -9.11 2.65 8.23
N ILE A 3 -8.42 3.64 7.65
CA ILE A 3 -7.01 3.89 7.97
C ILE A 3 -6.97 4.83 9.17
N GLU A 4 -6.17 4.50 10.18
CA GLU A 4 -6.07 5.27 11.44
C GLU A 4 -4.81 6.12 11.48
N GLN A 5 -3.69 5.58 10.98
CA GLN A 5 -2.40 6.22 11.13
C GLN A 5 -1.45 5.84 9.99
N LEU A 6 -0.67 6.82 9.55
CA LEU A 6 0.39 6.67 8.57
C LEU A 6 1.68 7.21 9.17
N GLN A 7 2.70 6.36 9.29
CA GLN A 7 4.05 6.75 9.68
C GLN A 7 4.97 6.56 8.48
N ILE A 8 5.43 7.65 7.90
CA ILE A 8 6.31 7.68 6.74
C ILE A 8 7.73 7.89 7.25
N SER A 9 8.56 6.87 7.16
CA SER A 9 9.99 6.99 7.49
C SER A 9 10.70 7.76 6.36
N GLY A 10 10.50 7.34 5.11
CA GLY A 10 11.05 8.01 3.94
C GLY A 10 10.36 7.56 2.66
N PHE A 11 9.79 8.50 1.90
CA PHE A 11 9.12 8.25 0.62
C PHE A 11 9.17 9.51 -0.27
N GLY A 12 10.05 9.51 -1.27
CA GLY A 12 10.31 10.66 -2.15
C GLY A 12 10.81 11.87 -1.37
N ARG A 13 9.99 12.94 -1.35
CA ARG A 13 10.23 14.17 -0.57
C ARG A 13 9.72 14.10 0.87
N LEU A 14 8.87 13.13 1.21
CA LEU A 14 8.32 12.97 2.55
C LEU A 14 9.29 12.18 3.42
N GLN A 15 9.61 12.70 4.60
CA GLN A 15 10.52 12.06 5.55
C GLN A 15 10.03 12.31 6.97
N GLN A 16 10.08 11.27 7.81
CA GLN A 16 9.71 11.32 9.23
C GLN A 16 8.37 12.05 9.47
N ARG A 17 7.34 11.66 8.72
CA ARG A 17 6.00 12.24 8.84
C ARG A 17 5.06 11.25 9.49
N GLU A 18 4.28 11.73 10.44
CA GLU A 18 3.21 10.99 11.07
C GLU A 18 1.90 11.71 10.79
N ILE A 19 0.92 10.97 10.27
CA ILE A 19 -0.39 11.49 9.90
C ILE A 19 -1.43 10.61 10.58
N GLU A 20 -2.16 11.19 11.52
CA GLU A 20 -3.32 10.57 12.15
C GLU A 20 -4.57 10.91 11.35
N LEU A 21 -5.31 9.86 10.98
CA LEU A 21 -6.55 9.96 10.22
C LEU A 21 -7.70 9.73 11.19
N LYS A 22 -8.48 10.79 11.43
CA LYS A 22 -9.66 10.73 12.29
C LYS A 22 -10.83 10.06 11.58
N GLU A 23 -11.83 9.66 12.35
CA GLU A 23 -13.03 9.06 11.79
C GLU A 23 -13.74 10.00 10.83
N GLY A 24 -14.17 9.48 9.67
CA GLY A 24 -14.87 10.24 8.64
C GLY A 24 -14.00 10.56 7.42
N VAL A 25 -14.44 11.55 6.65
CA VAL A 25 -13.76 11.95 5.41
C VAL A 25 -12.52 12.77 5.76
N THR A 26 -11.33 12.19 5.55
CA THR A 26 -10.08 12.94 5.67
C THR A 26 -9.77 13.66 4.36
N VAL A 27 -9.81 15.00 4.38
CA VAL A 27 -9.43 15.84 3.24
C VAL A 27 -7.98 16.29 3.42
N LEU A 28 -7.09 15.77 2.57
CA LEU A 28 -5.71 16.27 2.48
C LEU A 28 -5.72 17.55 1.64
N TYR A 29 -5.63 18.71 2.28
CA TYR A 29 -5.55 20.02 1.61
C TYR A 29 -4.13 20.62 1.73
N GLY A 30 -3.76 21.46 0.77
CA GLY A 30 -2.46 22.14 0.77
C GLY A 30 -2.12 22.69 -0.61
N ARG A 31 -1.02 23.43 -0.71
CA ARG A 31 -0.51 23.92 -2.00
C ARG A 31 -0.19 22.76 -2.94
N ASN A 32 -0.20 23.02 -4.25
CA ASN A 32 0.44 22.10 -5.19
C ASN A 32 1.89 21.88 -4.72
N GLU A 33 2.37 20.63 -4.78
CA GLU A 33 3.68 20.20 -4.24
C GLU A 33 3.77 19.97 -2.72
N ALA A 34 2.69 20.16 -1.96
CA ALA A 34 2.67 19.84 -0.52
C ALA A 34 2.83 18.34 -0.19
N GLY A 35 2.94 17.47 -1.21
CA GLY A 35 3.13 16.03 -1.02
C GLY A 35 1.85 15.19 -1.03
N LYS A 36 0.68 15.75 -1.33
CA LYS A 36 -0.62 15.02 -1.36
C LYS A 36 -0.58 13.77 -2.25
N SER A 37 -0.10 13.91 -3.49
CA SER A 37 0.05 12.78 -4.42
C SER A 37 1.07 11.77 -3.90
N THR A 38 2.14 12.24 -3.24
CA THR A 38 3.16 11.38 -2.63
C THR A 38 2.60 10.58 -1.46
N THR A 39 1.73 11.15 -0.63
CA THR A 39 1.01 10.43 0.44
C THR A 39 0.09 9.36 -0.12
N LEU A 40 -0.66 9.65 -1.19
CA LEU A 40 -1.50 8.65 -1.86
C LEU A 40 -0.66 7.49 -2.42
N GLN A 41 0.48 7.79 -3.04
CA GLN A 41 1.39 6.76 -3.54
C GLN A 41 2.04 5.95 -2.43
N PHE A 42 2.35 6.57 -1.28
CA PHE A 42 2.81 5.86 -0.09
C PHE A 42 1.76 4.86 0.40
N ILE A 43 0.50 5.28 0.56
CA ILE A 43 -0.59 4.37 0.97
C ILE A 43 -0.70 3.19 -0.01
N ARG A 44 -0.63 3.46 -1.32
CA ARG A 44 -0.66 2.42 -2.34
C ARG A 44 0.52 1.45 -2.22
N ALA A 45 1.72 1.96 -2.03
CA ALA A 45 2.92 1.15 -1.86
C ALA A 45 2.85 0.27 -0.60
N MET A 46 2.28 0.78 0.49
CA MET A 46 2.06 0.01 1.71
C MET A 46 1.10 -1.16 1.48
N LEU A 47 -0.02 -0.91 0.79
CA LEU A 47 -1.08 -1.89 0.56
C LEU A 47 -0.74 -2.95 -0.50
N PHE A 48 -0.11 -2.55 -1.61
CA PHE A 48 0.09 -3.44 -2.78
C PHE A 48 1.56 -3.80 -3.05
N GLY A 49 2.48 -3.23 -2.28
CA GLY A 49 3.92 -3.38 -2.50
C GLY A 49 4.53 -2.22 -3.29
N ILE A 50 5.84 -2.09 -3.15
CA ILE A 50 6.62 -1.05 -3.84
C ILE A 50 6.81 -1.51 -5.29
N PRO A 51 6.45 -0.68 -6.30
CA PRO A 51 6.57 -1.07 -7.70
C PRO A 51 8.02 -1.40 -8.07
N GLY A 52 8.18 -2.37 -8.96
CA GLY A 52 9.50 -2.83 -9.42
C GLY A 52 10.25 -1.81 -10.29
N ARG A 53 11.49 -2.14 -10.65
CA ARG A 53 12.40 -1.29 -11.47
C ARG A 53 11.83 -0.85 -12.83
N ALA A 54 10.76 -1.48 -13.33
CA ALA A 54 10.08 -1.08 -14.56
C ALA A 54 9.45 0.33 -14.47
N HIS A 55 9.12 0.79 -13.26
CA HIS A 55 8.52 2.10 -13.02
C HIS A 55 9.31 2.88 -11.95
N PRO A 56 10.54 3.36 -12.27
CA PRO A 56 11.40 4.02 -11.30
C PRO A 56 10.78 5.30 -10.73
N ALA A 57 9.99 6.03 -11.52
CA ALA A 57 9.26 7.21 -11.07
C ALA A 57 8.20 6.92 -9.98
N GLU A 58 7.69 5.68 -9.92
CA GLU A 58 6.69 5.24 -8.95
C GLU A 58 7.32 4.60 -7.71
N ARG A 59 8.65 4.38 -7.70
CA ARG A 59 9.35 3.85 -6.53
C ARG A 59 9.51 4.88 -5.43
N TYR A 60 9.46 6.19 -5.74
CA TYR A 60 9.62 7.27 -4.75
C TYR A 60 10.74 7.01 -3.75
N GLU A 61 11.94 6.67 -4.24
CA GLU A 61 13.10 6.50 -3.38
C GLU A 61 13.38 7.81 -2.61
N PRO A 62 13.70 7.73 -1.30
CA PRO A 62 13.87 8.90 -0.46
C PRO A 62 15.07 9.72 -0.93
N LEU A 63 14.83 10.99 -1.28
CA LEU A 63 15.85 11.85 -1.89
C LEU A 63 17.00 12.20 -0.94
N GLN A 64 16.76 12.22 0.38
CA GLN A 64 17.83 12.44 1.37
C GLN A 64 18.36 11.14 2.00
N GLY A 65 18.11 10.00 1.38
CA GLY A 65 18.43 8.69 1.94
C GLY A 65 17.55 8.32 3.14
N GLY A 66 17.88 7.21 3.79
CA GLY A 66 17.13 6.66 4.93
C GLY A 66 16.30 5.42 4.59
N GLN A 67 15.50 4.96 5.56
CA GLN A 67 14.63 3.80 5.37
C GLN A 67 13.47 4.15 4.43
N HIS A 68 13.51 3.60 3.22
CA HIS A 68 12.44 3.73 2.24
C HIS A 68 11.25 2.85 2.67
N GLY A 69 10.18 3.48 3.13
CA GLY A 69 9.02 2.77 3.65
C GLY A 69 8.41 3.43 4.88
N GLY A 70 7.64 2.64 5.62
CA GLY A 70 6.94 3.10 6.79
C GLY A 70 5.96 2.09 7.38
N ILE A 71 5.00 2.62 8.13
CA ILE A 71 3.98 1.86 8.85
C ILE A 71 2.60 2.43 8.53
N LEU A 72 1.64 1.55 8.25
CA LEU A 72 0.23 1.88 8.06
C LEU A 72 -0.60 1.09 9.06
N THR A 73 -1.39 1.80 9.85
CA THR A 73 -2.35 1.20 10.78
C THR A 73 -3.76 1.41 10.25
N ALA A 74 -4.53 0.33 10.17
CA ALA A 74 -5.91 0.34 9.71
C ALA A 74 -6.79 -0.59 10.55
N CYS A 75 -8.08 -0.33 10.57
CA CYS A 75 -9.09 -1.18 11.19
C CYS A 75 -10.03 -1.73 10.12
N ASP A 76 -10.40 -3.00 10.23
CA ASP A 76 -11.42 -3.61 9.37
C ASP A 76 -12.84 -3.44 9.95
N SER A 77 -13.85 -3.90 9.21
CA SER A 77 -15.25 -3.83 9.67
C SER A 77 -15.56 -4.80 10.82
N SER A 78 -14.70 -5.77 11.10
CA SER A 78 -14.83 -6.69 12.23
C SER A 78 -14.23 -6.14 13.52
N GLY A 79 -13.56 -4.99 13.44
CA GLY A 79 -12.87 -4.36 14.57
C GLY A 79 -11.44 -4.86 14.77
N ALA A 80 -10.89 -5.67 13.86
CA ALA A 80 -9.49 -6.07 13.93
C ALA A 80 -8.58 -4.96 13.39
N GLN A 81 -7.48 -4.74 14.10
CA GLN A 81 -6.48 -3.73 13.78
C GLN A 81 -5.30 -4.36 13.02
N TRP A 82 -5.04 -3.83 11.84
CA TRP A 82 -4.00 -4.22 10.92
C TRP A 82 -2.84 -3.23 11.00
N ILE A 83 -1.65 -3.73 11.29
CA ILE A 83 -0.41 -2.96 11.33
C ILE A 83 0.50 -3.49 10.21
N ILE A 84 0.65 -2.70 9.16
CA ILE A 84 1.42 -3.04 7.97
C ILE A 84 2.74 -2.29 8.05
N ARG A 85 3.86 -3.01 8.13
CA ARG A 85 5.22 -2.45 8.07
C ARG A 85 5.86 -2.89 6.77
N ARG A 86 6.31 -1.94 5.97
CA ARG A 86 6.96 -2.21 4.68
C ARG A 86 8.17 -1.31 4.52
N TYR A 87 9.32 -1.93 4.28
CA TYR A 87 10.57 -1.25 4.01
C TYR A 87 11.26 -1.85 2.78
N ALA A 88 11.65 -1.03 1.81
CA ALA A 88 12.53 -1.47 0.74
C ALA A 88 13.95 -1.67 1.29
N ALA A 89 14.57 -2.81 1.00
CA ALA A 89 16.00 -2.99 1.25
C ALA A 89 16.81 -2.02 0.36
N GLY A 90 17.54 -1.11 0.99
CA GLY A 90 18.46 -0.19 0.32
C GLY A 90 19.78 -0.90 0.02
N GLY A 91 20.08 -1.09 -1.27
CA GLY A 91 21.36 -1.60 -1.74
C GLY A 91 21.34 -1.89 -3.24
N GLU A 92 22.40 -1.51 -3.96
CA GLU A 92 22.56 -1.70 -5.42
C GLU A 92 22.36 -3.16 -5.85
N GLN A 93 22.63 -4.12 -4.95
CA GLN A 93 22.61 -5.56 -5.25
C GLN A 93 21.40 -6.34 -4.68
N GLN A 94 20.53 -5.74 -3.87
CA GLN A 94 19.37 -6.44 -3.25
C GLN A 94 18.04 -5.70 -3.44
N ALA A 95 17.75 -5.29 -4.67
CA ALA A 95 16.47 -4.69 -5.05
C ALA A 95 15.29 -5.70 -5.15
N ARG A 96 15.41 -6.91 -4.55
CA ARG A 96 14.41 -7.98 -4.65
C ARG A 96 13.66 -8.28 -3.35
N SER A 97 14.13 -7.78 -2.22
CA SER A 97 13.56 -8.13 -0.91
C SER A 97 13.08 -6.87 -0.21
N GLU A 98 11.87 -6.41 -0.53
CA GLU A 98 11.15 -5.57 0.42
C GLU A 98 10.83 -6.41 1.66
N ARG A 99 11.03 -5.83 2.85
CA ARG A 99 10.66 -6.46 4.11
C ARG A 99 9.24 -6.04 4.45
N LEU A 100 8.32 -6.98 4.26
CA LEU A 100 6.91 -6.85 4.65
C LEU A 100 6.69 -7.60 5.97
N SER A 101 6.08 -6.94 6.93
CA SER A 101 5.57 -7.53 8.17
C SER A 101 4.17 -6.99 8.40
N ILE A 102 3.19 -7.88 8.45
CA ILE A 102 1.79 -7.52 8.68
C ILE A 102 1.37 -8.21 9.96
N THR A 103 0.86 -7.43 10.91
CA THR A 103 0.34 -7.92 12.17
C THR A 103 -1.13 -7.57 12.26
N VAL A 104 -1.97 -8.54 12.60
CA VAL A 104 -3.41 -8.34 12.81
C VAL A 104 -3.71 -8.59 14.28
N ARG A 105 -4.28 -7.59 14.95
CA ARG A 105 -4.74 -7.66 16.33
C ARG A 105 -6.26 -7.67 16.34
N HIS A 106 -6.83 -8.77 16.77
CA HIS A 106 -8.27 -8.98 16.85
C HIS A 106 -8.85 -8.40 18.14
N PRO A 107 -10.16 -8.08 18.17
CA PRO A 107 -10.82 -7.58 19.38
C PRO A 107 -10.88 -8.61 20.51
N ASP A 108 -10.72 -9.90 20.20
CA ASP A 108 -10.61 -10.98 21.19
C ASP A 108 -9.22 -11.05 21.87
N GLY A 109 -8.31 -10.13 21.52
CA GLY A 109 -6.95 -10.05 22.04
C GLY A 109 -5.94 -10.92 21.30
N ARG A 110 -6.37 -11.74 20.33
CA ARG A 110 -5.45 -12.55 19.52
C ARG A 110 -4.64 -11.66 18.58
N THR A 111 -3.37 -12.02 18.41
CA THR A 111 -2.48 -11.37 17.44
C THR A 111 -1.92 -12.42 16.50
N GLU A 112 -1.99 -12.15 15.21
CA GLU A 112 -1.48 -13.04 14.16
C GLU A 112 -0.61 -12.27 13.16
N GLU A 113 0.30 -12.98 12.51
CA GLU A 113 1.03 -12.45 11.36
C GLU A 113 0.27 -12.83 10.08
N ALA A 114 0.10 -11.88 9.16
CA ALA A 114 -0.61 -12.10 7.92
C ALA A 114 0.32 -11.99 6.71
N SER A 115 0.00 -12.71 5.65
CA SER A 115 0.64 -12.55 4.35
C SER A 115 0.02 -11.40 3.55
N GLN A 116 0.70 -11.01 2.47
CA GLN A 116 0.16 -10.06 1.49
C GLN A 116 -1.18 -10.51 0.92
N GLU A 117 -1.37 -11.82 0.67
CA GLU A 117 -2.62 -12.34 0.11
C GLU A 117 -3.78 -12.23 1.11
N GLU A 118 -3.52 -12.47 2.40
CA GLU A 118 -4.53 -12.33 3.44
C GLU A 118 -4.93 -10.87 3.66
N LEU A 119 -3.98 -9.94 3.56
CA LEU A 119 -4.27 -8.50 3.55
C LEU A 119 -5.24 -8.14 2.42
N GLU A 120 -4.93 -8.56 1.18
CA GLU A 120 -5.75 -8.26 0.01
C GLU A 120 -7.16 -8.86 0.14
N ARG A 121 -7.26 -10.10 0.62
CA ARG A 121 -8.56 -10.78 0.77
C ARG A 121 -9.39 -10.23 1.92
N ARG A 122 -8.79 -10.03 3.10
CA ARG A 122 -9.52 -9.70 4.34
C ARG A 122 -9.71 -8.21 4.54
N LEU A 123 -8.66 -7.41 4.32
CA LEU A 123 -8.72 -5.97 4.57
C LEU A 123 -9.26 -5.19 3.37
N LEU A 124 -8.83 -5.55 2.16
CA LEU A 124 -9.22 -4.84 0.93
C LEU A 124 -10.44 -5.45 0.24
N GLY A 125 -10.86 -6.66 0.61
CA GLY A 125 -11.96 -7.37 -0.04
C GLY A 125 -11.67 -7.77 -1.49
N ALA A 126 -10.40 -7.74 -1.91
CA ALA A 126 -9.97 -8.11 -3.25
C ALA A 126 -9.84 -9.63 -3.34
N SER A 127 -10.93 -10.32 -3.69
CA SER A 127 -10.85 -11.67 -4.24
C SER A 127 -10.31 -11.57 -5.68
N ARG A 128 -9.26 -12.35 -6.01
CA ARG A 128 -8.77 -12.48 -7.40
C ARG A 128 -9.85 -12.96 -8.38
N GLU A 129 -11.00 -13.46 -7.92
CA GLU A 129 -12.13 -13.90 -8.75
C GLU A 129 -13.10 -12.78 -9.15
N ALA A 130 -12.97 -11.55 -8.64
CA ALA A 130 -13.95 -10.48 -8.87
C ALA A 130 -13.45 -9.29 -9.72
N CYS A 131 -12.37 -9.43 -10.48
CA CYS A 131 -11.99 -8.43 -11.49
C CYS A 131 -12.67 -8.72 -12.84
N SER A 132 -14.01 -8.68 -12.85
CA SER A 132 -14.79 -8.47 -14.06
C SER A 132 -15.80 -7.35 -13.80
N GLY A 133 -15.50 -6.14 -14.25
CA GLY A 133 -16.45 -5.02 -14.24
C GLY A 133 -16.06 -3.88 -13.30
N SER A 134 -15.43 -2.85 -13.87
CA SER A 134 -15.43 -1.45 -13.43
C SER A 134 -15.15 -1.18 -11.94
N CYS A 135 -13.91 -1.40 -11.51
CA CYS A 135 -13.30 -0.58 -10.47
C CYS A 135 -12.43 0.48 -11.17
N SER A 136 -12.85 1.74 -11.13
CA SER A 136 -12.20 2.88 -11.83
C SER A 136 -10.82 3.26 -11.28
N LEU A 137 -10.30 2.50 -10.31
CA LEU A 137 -8.91 2.58 -9.84
C LEU A 137 -7.94 1.67 -10.64
N CYS A 138 -8.42 1.04 -11.71
CA CYS A 138 -7.60 0.30 -12.68
C CYS A 138 -7.54 1.00 -14.03
N ARG A 139 -6.97 2.20 -14.06
CA ARG A 139 -6.31 2.72 -15.27
C ARG A 139 -5.00 3.27 -14.77
N TRP A 140 -3.89 2.61 -15.11
CA TRP A 140 -2.58 3.23 -15.40
C TRP A 140 -1.40 2.25 -15.50
N THR A 141 -1.59 0.95 -15.30
CA THR A 141 -0.58 -0.04 -15.71
C THR A 141 -1.02 -0.75 -16.99
N SER A 142 -0.52 -0.21 -18.11
CA SER A 142 -0.22 -0.91 -19.36
C SER A 142 -1.13 -2.09 -19.75
N CYS A 143 -2.17 -1.78 -20.52
CA CYS A 143 -2.80 -2.74 -21.42
C CYS A 143 -1.82 -3.07 -22.55
N ARG A 144 -1.17 -4.25 -22.50
CA ARG A 144 -0.58 -4.89 -23.70
C ARG A 144 -0.40 -6.40 -23.49
N SER A 145 -1.15 -7.15 -24.31
CA SER A 145 -0.89 -8.53 -24.76
C SER A 145 -0.98 -9.62 -23.65
N LEU A 146 -1.91 -10.57 -23.68
CA LEU A 146 -2.22 -11.46 -24.80
C LEU A 146 -3.68 -11.91 -24.79
N ALA A 147 -4.26 -11.87 -25.99
CA ALA A 147 -5.49 -12.56 -26.35
C ALA A 147 -5.31 -14.08 -26.27
N ARG A 148 -6.30 -14.77 -25.69
CA ARG A 148 -6.95 -15.98 -26.21
C ARG A 148 -8.07 -16.39 -25.25
N CYS A 149 -9.24 -15.80 -25.44
CA CYS A 149 -10.50 -16.41 -24.99
C CYS A 149 -10.95 -17.36 -26.12
N SER A 150 -11.15 -18.63 -25.79
CA SER A 150 -11.93 -19.56 -26.61
C SER A 150 -13.28 -19.78 -25.90
N PRO A 151 -14.42 -19.72 -26.59
CA PRO A 151 -15.72 -19.95 -25.96
C PRO A 151 -15.96 -21.45 -25.84
N ARG A 152 -16.30 -21.94 -24.64
CA ARG A 152 -16.93 -23.25 -24.49
C ARG A 152 -18.43 -23.10 -24.79
N LYS A 153 -18.93 -23.97 -25.66
CA LYS A 153 -20.34 -24.35 -25.74
C LYS A 153 -20.74 -25.11 -24.48
#